data_AF-A0A7J8S7M6-F1
#
_entry.id   AF-A0A7J8S7M6-F1
#
_cell.length_a   1.000
_cell.length_b   1.000
_cell.length_c   1.000
_cell.angle_alpha   90.00
_cell.angle_beta   90.00
_cell.angle_gamma   90.00
#
_symmetry.space_group_name_H-M   'P 1'
#
loop_
_entity.id
_entity.type
_entity.pdbx_description
1 polymer ?
#
loop_
_entity_poly.entity_id
_entity_poly.type
_entity_poly.pdbx_seq_one_letter_code
_entity_poly.pdbx_strand_id
1 'polypeptide(L)'
;MASGRGNSRPQIDNKSLDNHQVPSNPVIRPPLEHGWNWQSRTGSNPSKGFQDGYEKDNVNAEAEKDNDVDDIEDDSDDVAADDSDNELLTDEFDSDSSQKSHETRKKNRWFKKFFDSLDKLRVEEINDPARQWHCPACQGGPGAIDWYRGLQPLVTHAKTKGSKRVKLHRELAELLDEELRRRGTSVIPAGEAFGKWRGLKDDEKDHEIVWPPMVIIMNTRLQQDDNDKWIGMGNQELLDYFSSYAAVKARHSYGPQGHRGMSLLVFESTARGYLEAERLHKHFAEQGTDREAWEHRQVLFYPGGTRQLYGYMANKEDLDIFNQHSQGKSKLKFEMRSYQEMVVNQIRQMSEANRELIFYKNKFAIQQRLKTALEESFGVVSEKLRKTMEENRIVRQRTKMQHEQNKEEMDFQEQFFKEQIKFIHEARDEEEEKFEKLQQQQREKFVKQSTPNTSNTEEYRRRADEIAKFIKLQDEEMEAFVSERDKLITVHKEKMAAMRQRHWQEEVELEKEFDTELSRLME
;
A
#
# COMPACT_ATOMS: atom_id res chain seq x y z
N MET A 1 1.87 -18.28 38.57
CA MET A 1 2.77 -17.44 37.75
C MET A 1 4.16 -18.07 37.76
N ALA A 2 5.03 -17.66 36.82
CA ALA A 2 6.47 -17.96 36.78
C ALA A 2 6.88 -19.45 36.70
N SER A 3 7.01 -19.95 35.47
CA SER A 3 8.19 -20.76 35.07
C SER A 3 9.47 -20.00 35.45
N GLY A 4 10.65 -20.57 35.61
CA GLY A 4 11.17 -21.89 35.24
C GLY A 4 12.64 -21.67 34.89
N ARG A 5 13.57 -22.06 35.76
CA ARG A 5 15.01 -21.79 35.61
C ARG A 5 15.72 -22.97 34.96
N GLY A 6 16.42 -22.71 33.85
CA GLY A 6 17.48 -23.58 33.34
C GLY A 6 18.78 -22.80 33.24
N ASN A 7 19.93 -23.43 33.52
CA ASN A 7 21.23 -22.86 33.22
C ASN A 7 22.34 -23.93 33.15
N SER A 8 23.25 -23.77 32.18
CA SER A 8 24.66 -24.22 32.16
C SER A 8 25.06 -25.71 32.33
N ARG A 9 25.55 -26.30 31.21
CA ARG A 9 26.94 -26.79 30.94
C ARG A 9 28.00 -26.73 32.08
N PRO A 10 29.16 -27.45 31.99
CA PRO A 10 29.72 -28.30 30.90
C PRO A 10 30.13 -29.72 31.44
N GLN A 11 31.20 -30.48 31.11
CA GLN A 11 32.37 -30.45 30.19
C GLN A 11 33.04 -31.86 30.08
N ILE A 12 34.07 -32.01 29.21
CA ILE A 12 35.20 -33.00 29.28
C ILE A 12 34.90 -34.50 28.98
N ASP A 13 35.85 -35.36 28.56
CA ASP A 13 36.87 -35.28 27.48
C ASP A 13 37.68 -36.61 27.34
N ASN A 14 38.22 -36.86 26.13
CA ASN A 14 39.51 -37.53 25.81
C ASN A 14 39.83 -39.07 25.93
N LYS A 15 40.69 -39.48 24.96
CA LYS A 15 41.67 -40.61 24.85
C LYS A 15 41.24 -42.06 24.54
N SER A 16 42.08 -42.94 23.96
CA SER A 16 43.23 -42.83 22.98
C SER A 16 43.94 -44.20 22.80
N LEU A 17 44.40 -44.54 21.57
CA LEU A 17 45.63 -45.27 21.14
C LEU A 17 45.54 -45.40 19.59
N ASP A 18 46.49 -44.97 18.75
CA ASP A 18 47.82 -45.52 18.41
C ASP A 18 47.75 -46.74 17.43
N ASN A 19 48.58 -46.92 16.38
CA ASN A 19 49.81 -46.20 16.00
C ASN A 19 50.19 -46.19 14.48
N HIS A 20 50.70 -45.03 14.04
CA HIS A 20 51.85 -44.75 13.13
C HIS A 20 52.05 -45.39 11.73
N GLN A 21 52.24 -44.52 10.71
CA GLN A 21 53.59 -44.23 10.14
C GLN A 21 53.67 -42.86 9.42
N VAL A 22 54.82 -42.18 9.55
CA VAL A 22 55.25 -40.82 9.05
C VAL A 22 56.80 -40.73 9.23
N PRO A 23 57.56 -39.65 8.88
CA PRO A 23 57.29 -38.30 8.34
C PRO A 23 57.96 -38.08 6.94
N SER A 24 58.36 -36.91 6.39
CA SER A 24 58.37 -35.47 6.79
C SER A 24 58.12 -34.53 5.58
N ASN A 25 57.84 -33.20 5.63
CA ASN A 25 57.96 -32.05 6.58
C ASN A 25 59.34 -31.31 6.59
N PRO A 26 59.44 -29.98 6.90
CA PRO A 26 58.51 -28.82 6.73
C PRO A 26 59.18 -27.43 6.39
N VAL A 27 58.44 -26.30 6.62
CA VAL A 27 58.82 -24.86 6.88
C VAL A 27 59.40 -23.97 5.72
N ILE A 28 59.24 -22.62 5.63
CA ILE A 28 58.72 -21.50 6.50
C ILE A 28 57.81 -20.50 5.72
N ARG A 29 56.89 -19.79 6.41
CA ARG A 29 56.32 -18.44 6.07
C ARG A 29 56.51 -17.50 7.28
N PRO A 30 56.68 -16.16 7.14
CA PRO A 30 55.56 -15.19 7.30
C PRO A 30 55.82 -13.82 6.57
N PRO A 31 55.11 -12.70 6.83
CA PRO A 31 53.80 -12.48 7.47
C PRO A 31 52.74 -11.87 6.50
N LEU A 32 51.59 -11.45 7.03
CA LEU A 32 50.54 -10.70 6.33
C LEU A 32 50.29 -9.36 7.04
N GLU A 33 49.83 -8.36 6.27
CA GLU A 33 49.15 -7.17 6.77
C GLU A 33 47.85 -6.96 5.94
N HIS A 34 46.90 -6.18 6.45
CA HIS A 34 45.48 -6.22 6.03
C HIS A 34 45.20 -5.46 4.71
N GLY A 35 44.22 -5.81 3.86
CA GLY A 35 43.33 -6.98 3.88
C GLY A 35 42.28 -7.00 2.74
N TRP A 36 41.82 -8.21 2.37
CA TRP A 36 40.56 -8.63 1.72
C TRP A 36 39.76 -7.62 0.85
N ASN A 37 39.72 -7.77 -0.49
CA ASN A 37 38.75 -8.56 -1.30
C ASN A 37 37.34 -7.88 -1.39
N TRP A 38 36.74 -7.59 -2.55
CA TRP A 38 36.39 -8.55 -3.63
C TRP A 38 36.45 -8.06 -5.09
N GLN A 39 36.55 -9.06 -5.98
CA GLN A 39 36.53 -9.03 -7.46
C GLN A 39 35.08 -9.06 -8.03
N SER A 40 34.71 -8.85 -9.31
CA SER A 40 35.39 -8.59 -10.62
C SER A 40 34.32 -7.94 -11.57
N ARG A 41 34.61 -7.05 -12.54
CA ARG A 41 35.14 -7.27 -13.92
C ARG A 41 34.48 -8.40 -14.74
N THR A 42 34.19 -8.32 -16.05
CA THR A 42 33.68 -7.28 -17.01
C THR A 42 33.63 -7.90 -18.42
N GLY A 43 32.58 -7.62 -19.22
CA GLY A 43 32.48 -7.98 -20.65
C GLY A 43 31.82 -9.35 -20.95
N SER A 44 31.18 -9.59 -22.11
CA SER A 44 30.84 -8.68 -23.24
C SER A 44 29.66 -9.20 -24.09
N ASN A 45 28.92 -8.27 -24.73
CA ASN A 45 27.73 -8.43 -25.59
C ASN A 45 27.92 -9.32 -26.86
N PRO A 46 26.87 -9.63 -27.69
CA PRO A 46 25.41 -9.34 -27.58
C PRO A 46 24.43 -10.52 -27.86
N SER A 47 23.14 -10.39 -27.50
CA SER A 47 22.02 -10.73 -28.42
C SER A 47 20.66 -10.10 -28.03
N LYS A 48 19.79 -9.98 -29.04
CA LYS A 48 18.41 -9.41 -29.12
C LYS A 48 17.54 -9.30 -27.84
N GLY A 49 16.98 -8.10 -27.64
CA GLY A 49 15.59 -7.83 -28.03
C GLY A 49 14.48 -7.81 -26.96
N PHE A 50 14.23 -6.62 -26.39
CA PHE A 50 12.96 -6.13 -25.79
C PHE A 50 12.23 -7.00 -24.75
N GLN A 51 12.31 -6.58 -23.48
CA GLN A 51 11.18 -6.62 -22.55
C GLN A 51 11.15 -5.35 -21.67
N ASP A 52 10.02 -5.14 -20.99
CA ASP A 52 9.55 -3.97 -20.24
C ASP A 52 10.45 -3.47 -19.10
N GLY A 53 10.22 -2.20 -18.68
CA GLY A 53 10.52 -1.77 -17.30
C GLY A 53 10.96 -0.31 -17.13
N TYR A 54 10.06 0.53 -16.60
CA TYR A 54 10.46 1.58 -15.65
C TYR A 54 9.35 1.88 -14.64
N GLU A 55 9.73 1.75 -13.38
CA GLU A 55 8.98 2.02 -12.15
C GLU A 55 9.82 3.02 -11.34
N LYS A 56 9.17 3.97 -10.65
CA LYS A 56 9.72 4.56 -9.42
C LYS A 56 8.70 5.42 -8.67
N ASP A 57 8.37 4.95 -7.46
CA ASP A 57 7.87 5.81 -6.40
C ASP A 57 8.96 6.77 -5.90
N ASN A 58 8.56 7.78 -5.15
CA ASN A 58 9.46 8.52 -4.28
C ASN A 58 8.73 8.95 -3.01
N VAL A 59 9.16 8.44 -1.86
CA VAL A 59 8.56 8.73 -0.55
C VAL A 59 9.69 8.87 0.48
N ASN A 60 9.73 10.01 1.16
CA ASN A 60 10.31 10.20 2.49
C ASN A 60 9.43 11.28 3.16
N ALA A 61 8.80 11.04 4.31
CA ALA A 61 9.35 10.65 5.62
C ALA A 61 9.94 11.87 6.35
N GLU A 62 9.30 12.21 7.47
CA GLU A 62 9.61 13.35 8.33
C GLU A 62 10.81 13.04 9.24
N ALA A 63 11.53 14.09 9.63
CA ALA A 63 12.48 14.04 10.73
C ALA A 63 12.51 15.41 11.42
N GLU A 64 11.95 15.50 12.63
CA GLU A 64 12.21 16.63 13.51
C GLU A 64 13.68 16.60 13.98
N LYS A 65 14.30 17.77 14.13
CA LYS A 65 15.32 17.94 15.16
C LYS A 65 15.48 19.38 15.62
N ASP A 66 15.75 19.47 16.90
CA ASP A 66 15.74 20.62 17.80
C ASP A 66 16.61 21.81 17.40
N ASN A 67 16.37 22.92 18.11
CA ASN A 67 17.27 24.07 18.18
C ASN A 67 18.65 23.65 18.73
N ASP A 68 19.68 24.39 18.35
CA ASP A 68 20.61 24.96 19.34
C ASP A 68 21.06 26.35 18.85
N VAL A 69 21.56 27.17 19.78
CA VAL A 69 21.95 28.56 19.54
C VAL A 69 23.45 28.70 19.80
N ASP A 70 24.21 28.97 18.74
CA ASP A 70 25.61 29.39 18.85
C ASP A 70 25.70 30.93 18.84
N ASP A 71 25.99 31.51 20.01
CA ASP A 71 26.55 32.87 20.11
C ASP A 71 27.98 32.85 19.55
N ILE A 72 28.28 33.75 18.61
CA ILE A 72 29.65 34.16 18.29
C ILE A 72 29.70 35.68 18.30
N GLU A 73 30.17 36.22 19.42
CA GLU A 73 30.78 37.55 19.46
C GLU A 73 32.07 37.51 18.60
N ASP A 74 32.26 38.48 17.72
CA ASP A 74 33.56 38.75 17.12
C ASP A 74 33.91 40.22 17.36
N ASP A 75 35.00 40.43 18.07
CA ASP A 75 35.46 41.73 18.56
C ASP A 75 36.58 42.24 17.63
N SER A 76 36.52 43.51 17.27
CA SER A 76 37.52 44.13 16.39
C SER A 76 37.74 45.57 16.79
N ASP A 77 38.64 45.69 17.76
CA ASP A 77 38.96 46.92 18.48
C ASP A 77 39.73 47.95 17.62
N ASP A 78 39.53 49.20 18.02
CA ASP A 78 40.36 50.40 17.86
C ASP A 78 41.35 50.57 16.67
N VAL A 79 41.17 51.67 15.93
CA VAL A 79 42.30 52.53 15.48
C VAL A 79 41.90 54.00 15.50
N ALA A 80 42.13 54.66 16.65
CA ALA A 80 42.10 56.11 16.74
C ALA A 80 43.24 56.76 15.93
N ALA A 81 42.89 57.71 15.05
CA ALA A 81 43.84 58.59 14.38
C ALA A 81 43.27 60.02 14.36
N ASP A 82 43.79 60.85 15.27
CA ASP A 82 43.58 62.30 15.28
C ASP A 82 44.63 62.96 14.38
N ASP A 83 44.18 63.79 13.44
CA ASP A 83 44.97 64.96 13.06
C ASP A 83 44.07 66.14 12.68
N SER A 84 44.44 67.28 13.22
CA SER A 84 43.74 68.55 13.23
C SER A 84 43.67 69.19 11.85
N ASP A 85 42.49 69.68 11.44
CA ASP A 85 42.38 70.68 10.37
C ASP A 85 41.23 71.69 10.65
N ASN A 86 41.41 72.49 11.71
CA ASN A 86 40.44 73.46 12.23
C ASN A 86 40.61 74.86 11.62
N GLU A 87 40.43 75.02 10.30
CA GLU A 87 40.42 76.36 9.69
C GLU A 87 39.45 76.48 8.48
N LEU A 88 38.18 76.82 8.76
CA LEU A 88 37.21 77.56 7.90
C LEU A 88 35.76 77.52 8.45
N LEU A 89 35.58 77.75 9.76
CA LEU A 89 34.25 77.88 10.39
C LEU A 89 34.03 79.26 11.04
N THR A 90 34.24 80.31 10.24
CA THR A 90 33.84 81.69 10.55
C THR A 90 32.94 82.23 9.45
N ASP A 91 31.66 81.85 9.45
CA ASP A 91 30.65 82.76 9.99
C ASP A 91 29.27 82.09 10.21
N GLU A 92 28.48 82.69 11.11
CA GLU A 92 27.01 82.58 11.24
C GLU A 92 26.37 81.17 11.14
N PHE A 93 26.70 80.26 12.07
CA PHE A 93 25.84 79.11 12.40
C PHE A 93 25.32 79.20 13.85
N ASP A 94 24.36 80.10 14.04
CA ASP A 94 23.73 80.43 15.33
C ASP A 94 23.16 79.19 16.05
N SER A 95 23.61 79.00 17.31
CA SER A 95 23.56 77.74 18.07
C SER A 95 22.23 77.47 18.79
N ASP A 96 21.12 78.06 18.35
CA ASP A 96 19.78 77.61 18.71
C ASP A 96 19.09 76.90 17.53
N SER A 97 19.24 75.58 17.50
CA SER A 97 18.51 74.68 16.59
C SER A 97 17.22 74.13 17.21
N SER A 98 16.81 74.59 18.40
CA SER A 98 15.65 74.06 19.13
C SER A 98 14.32 74.74 18.78
N GLN A 99 14.35 76.00 18.29
CA GLN A 99 13.14 76.80 18.04
C GLN A 99 12.89 77.21 16.57
N LYS A 100 13.71 76.76 15.62
CA LYS A 100 13.57 77.12 14.20
C LYS A 100 12.45 76.29 13.54
N SER A 101 11.31 76.92 13.26
CA SER A 101 10.12 76.27 12.70
C SER A 101 10.38 75.62 11.33
N HIS A 102 9.58 74.61 10.98
CA HIS A 102 9.77 73.78 9.77
C HIS A 102 9.91 74.61 8.47
N GLU A 103 9.02 75.58 8.24
CA GLU A 103 9.08 76.46 7.06
C GLU A 103 10.26 77.44 7.09
N THR A 104 10.92 77.61 8.24
CA THR A 104 12.18 78.36 8.37
C THR A 104 13.36 77.46 8.02
N ARG A 105 13.38 76.21 8.48
CA ARG A 105 14.40 75.19 8.13
C ARG A 105 14.39 74.88 6.62
N LYS A 106 13.22 74.73 5.98
CA LYS A 106 13.09 74.59 4.51
C LYS A 106 13.73 75.74 3.73
N LYS A 107 13.74 76.96 4.27
CA LYS A 107 14.27 78.18 3.62
C LYS A 107 15.79 78.36 3.77
N ASN A 108 16.47 77.45 4.47
CA ASN A 108 17.94 77.37 4.53
C ASN A 108 18.54 77.39 3.10
N ARG A 109 19.64 78.12 2.91
CA ARG A 109 20.35 78.33 1.62
C ARG A 109 20.61 77.03 0.86
N TRP A 110 20.84 75.92 1.57
CA TRP A 110 21.09 74.60 1.00
C TRP A 110 19.83 73.89 0.48
N PHE A 111 18.67 74.05 1.12
CA PHE A 111 17.47 73.26 0.82
C PHE A 111 16.38 74.04 0.08
N LYS A 112 16.40 75.38 0.15
CA LYS A 112 15.34 76.24 -0.39
C LYS A 112 14.95 75.90 -1.83
N LYS A 113 15.92 75.80 -2.75
CA LYS A 113 15.65 75.48 -4.17
C LYS A 113 14.97 74.13 -4.38
N PHE A 114 15.25 73.15 -3.51
CA PHE A 114 14.69 71.81 -3.59
C PHE A 114 13.25 71.78 -3.06
N PHE A 115 12.98 72.38 -1.89
CA PHE A 115 11.63 72.50 -1.37
C PHE A 115 10.75 73.44 -2.21
N ASP A 116 11.28 74.55 -2.73
CA ASP A 116 10.63 75.42 -3.71
C ASP A 116 10.23 74.66 -5.01
N SER A 117 10.78 73.47 -5.27
CA SER A 117 10.39 72.57 -6.37
C SER A 117 9.45 71.45 -5.94
N LEU A 118 9.67 70.86 -4.76
CA LEU A 118 8.83 69.81 -4.18
C LEU A 118 7.44 70.33 -3.78
N ASP A 119 7.35 71.60 -3.33
CA ASP A 119 6.09 72.29 -2.99
C ASP A 119 5.21 72.60 -4.22
N LYS A 120 5.71 72.40 -5.44
CA LYS A 120 4.96 72.60 -6.70
C LYS A 120 4.43 71.31 -7.32
N LEU A 121 4.77 70.15 -6.76
CA LEU A 121 4.41 68.83 -7.28
C LEU A 121 3.27 68.22 -6.47
N ARG A 122 2.37 67.50 -7.14
CA ARG A 122 1.31 66.72 -6.52
C ARG A 122 1.85 65.46 -5.85
N VAL A 123 1.06 64.87 -4.96
CA VAL A 123 1.45 63.68 -4.18
C VAL A 123 1.78 62.50 -5.08
N GLU A 124 1.06 62.35 -6.20
CA GLU A 124 1.28 61.32 -7.21
C GLU A 124 2.60 61.55 -7.98
N GLU A 125 2.92 62.80 -8.30
CA GLU A 125 4.14 63.20 -9.04
C GLU A 125 5.41 63.14 -8.18
N ILE A 126 5.26 63.25 -6.85
CA ILE A 126 6.35 63.12 -5.88
C ILE A 126 6.74 61.65 -5.69
N ASN A 127 5.75 60.75 -5.73
CA ASN A 127 5.93 59.32 -5.53
C ASN A 127 6.24 58.52 -6.81
N ASP A 128 6.37 59.19 -7.96
CA ASP A 128 6.80 58.58 -9.23
C ASP A 128 8.19 57.89 -9.09
N PRO A 129 8.29 56.55 -9.29
CA PRO A 129 9.55 55.81 -9.23
C PRO A 129 10.45 56.00 -10.46
N ALA A 130 10.02 56.77 -11.47
CA ALA A 130 10.84 57.20 -12.60
C ALA A 130 11.47 58.59 -12.37
N ARG A 131 10.82 59.49 -11.64
CA ARG A 131 11.33 60.84 -11.31
C ARG A 131 12.69 60.77 -10.61
N GLN A 132 13.63 61.59 -11.07
CA GLN A 132 14.97 61.68 -10.50
C GLN A 132 15.11 62.91 -9.60
N TRP A 133 15.86 62.78 -8.50
CA TRP A 133 16.06 63.82 -7.48
C TRP A 133 17.54 63.97 -7.11
N HIS A 134 18.08 65.19 -6.96
CA HIS A 134 19.40 65.40 -6.36
C HIS A 134 19.31 65.53 -4.84
N CYS A 135 20.40 65.17 -4.14
CA CYS A 135 20.61 65.51 -2.74
C CYS A 135 21.24 66.92 -2.60
N PRO A 136 20.52 67.93 -2.07
CA PRO A 136 21.06 69.29 -1.99
C PRO A 136 22.26 69.41 -1.03
N ALA A 137 22.34 68.55 -0.01
CA ALA A 137 23.48 68.51 0.91
C ALA A 137 24.78 68.00 0.24
N CYS A 138 24.68 67.12 -0.76
CA CYS A 138 25.82 66.64 -1.56
C CYS A 138 26.30 67.65 -2.62
N GLN A 139 25.53 68.69 -2.94
CA GLN A 139 25.83 69.56 -4.09
C GLN A 139 27.20 70.23 -3.95
N GLY A 140 28.07 70.02 -4.96
CA GLY A 140 29.43 70.57 -5.02
C GLY A 140 30.49 69.82 -4.20
N GLY A 141 30.27 68.56 -3.82
CA GLY A 141 31.27 67.73 -3.13
C GLY A 141 31.88 66.63 -4.03
N PRO A 142 33.16 66.24 -3.83
CA PRO A 142 33.72 65.06 -4.48
C PRO A 142 32.95 63.78 -4.08
N GLY A 143 32.60 62.94 -5.05
CA GLY A 143 31.79 61.74 -4.81
C GLY A 143 30.30 62.05 -4.54
N ALA A 144 29.77 63.16 -5.08
CA ALA A 144 28.34 63.38 -5.17
C ALA A 144 27.71 62.36 -6.15
N ILE A 145 26.65 61.68 -5.69
CA ILE A 145 25.74 60.98 -6.59
C ILE A 145 24.71 62.00 -7.05
N ASP A 146 24.86 62.45 -8.28
CA ASP A 146 23.78 63.14 -8.98
C ASP A 146 22.70 62.12 -9.35
N TRP A 147 21.45 62.46 -9.03
CA TRP A 147 20.22 61.70 -9.31
C TRP A 147 19.99 60.39 -8.52
N TYR A 148 18.97 60.43 -7.67
CA TYR A 148 18.29 59.30 -7.02
C TYR A 148 16.97 59.03 -7.73
N ARG A 149 16.67 57.77 -8.05
CA ARG A 149 15.44 57.37 -8.77
C ARG A 149 14.29 57.12 -7.78
N GLY A 150 13.25 57.95 -7.85
CA GLY A 150 12.22 58.06 -6.80
C GLY A 150 12.75 58.79 -5.55
N LEU A 151 11.83 59.27 -4.71
CA LEU A 151 12.20 59.98 -3.48
C LEU A 151 12.72 59.02 -2.39
N GLN A 152 12.38 57.73 -2.47
CA GLN A 152 12.77 56.69 -1.50
C GLN A 152 14.31 56.55 -1.35
N PRO A 153 15.12 56.34 -2.42
CA PRO A 153 16.57 56.31 -2.29
C PRO A 153 17.21 57.63 -1.84
N LEU A 154 16.55 58.78 -2.05
CA LEU A 154 17.06 60.06 -1.54
C LEU A 154 16.98 60.13 -0.02
N VAL A 155 15.84 59.72 0.56
CA VAL A 155 15.64 59.71 2.02
C VAL A 155 16.58 58.72 2.71
N THR A 156 16.74 57.51 2.15
CA THR A 156 17.68 56.52 2.73
C THR A 156 19.13 57.01 2.64
N HIS A 157 19.53 57.62 1.51
CA HIS A 157 20.84 58.26 1.39
C HIS A 157 21.05 59.38 2.44
N ALA A 158 20.08 60.28 2.60
CA ALA A 158 20.16 61.37 3.56
C ALA A 158 20.29 60.87 5.02
N LYS A 159 19.66 59.74 5.36
CA LYS A 159 19.79 59.09 6.68
C LYS A 159 21.13 58.40 6.90
N THR A 160 21.75 57.86 5.85
CA THR A 160 22.93 56.96 5.93
C THR A 160 24.29 57.62 5.62
N LYS A 161 24.33 58.85 5.08
CA LYS A 161 25.58 59.51 4.64
C LYS A 161 26.44 60.00 5.83
N GLY A 162 27.31 59.12 6.33
CA GLY A 162 28.15 59.38 7.51
C GLY A 162 29.45 60.19 7.30
N SER A 163 29.91 60.45 6.06
CA SER A 163 31.30 60.91 5.84
C SER A 163 31.53 62.41 5.64
N LYS A 164 30.62 63.17 5.00
CA LYS A 164 30.77 64.62 4.77
C LYS A 164 29.41 65.34 4.86
N ARG A 165 29.42 66.55 5.44
CA ARG A 165 28.20 67.38 5.70
C ARG A 165 27.07 66.62 6.41
N VAL A 166 27.41 65.76 7.39
CA VAL A 166 26.45 64.83 8.03
C VAL A 166 25.26 65.57 8.66
N LYS A 167 25.48 66.71 9.32
CA LYS A 167 24.42 67.54 9.92
C LYS A 167 23.38 68.00 8.87
N LEU A 168 23.81 68.38 7.66
CA LEU A 168 22.91 68.77 6.57
C LEU A 168 22.16 67.57 5.96
N HIS A 169 22.76 66.37 5.94
CA HIS A 169 22.08 65.17 5.48
C HIS A 169 21.00 64.71 6.48
N ARG A 170 21.28 64.79 7.79
CA ARG A 170 20.29 64.55 8.86
C ARG A 170 19.14 65.57 8.82
N GLU A 171 19.44 66.86 8.71
CA GLU A 171 18.40 67.90 8.55
C GLU A 171 17.55 67.69 7.28
N LEU A 172 18.16 67.33 6.15
CA LEU A 172 17.42 67.00 4.93
C LEU A 172 16.49 65.79 5.12
N ALA A 173 16.95 64.75 5.83
CA ALA A 173 16.14 63.57 6.12
C ALA A 173 14.95 63.89 7.05
N GLU A 174 15.16 64.70 8.10
CA GLU A 174 14.11 65.17 9.00
C GLU A 174 13.01 65.95 8.26
N LEU A 175 13.42 66.90 7.40
CA LEU A 175 12.48 67.73 6.63
C LEU A 175 11.74 66.93 5.55
N LEU A 176 12.39 65.93 4.92
CA LEU A 176 11.74 65.04 3.96
C LEU A 176 10.73 64.11 4.62
N ASP A 177 11.08 63.48 5.75
CA ASP A 177 10.15 62.64 6.50
C ASP A 177 8.91 63.44 6.93
N GLU A 178 9.11 64.68 7.41
CA GLU A 178 8.05 65.53 7.94
C GLU A 178 7.15 66.13 6.84
N GLU A 179 7.69 66.54 5.69
CA GLU A 179 6.88 66.88 4.50
C GLU A 179 6.01 65.71 4.04
N LEU A 180 6.57 64.50 3.98
CA LEU A 180 5.86 63.32 3.49
C LEU A 180 4.73 62.90 4.43
N ARG A 181 4.96 62.94 5.76
CA ARG A 181 3.89 62.78 6.78
C ARG A 181 2.75 63.78 6.54
N ARG A 182 3.06 65.08 6.36
CA ARG A 182 2.06 66.14 6.17
C ARG A 182 1.27 66.01 4.87
N ARG A 183 1.85 65.40 3.84
CA ARG A 183 1.19 65.08 2.57
C ARG A 183 0.43 63.74 2.60
N GLY A 184 0.36 63.07 3.75
CA GLY A 184 -0.38 61.82 3.94
C GLY A 184 0.30 60.57 3.39
N THR A 185 1.61 60.64 3.08
CA THR A 185 2.37 59.54 2.47
C THR A 185 3.56 59.14 3.32
N SER A 186 3.60 57.90 3.80
CA SER A 186 4.75 57.38 4.54
C SER A 186 5.87 56.91 3.60
N VAL A 187 7.11 57.01 4.07
CA VAL A 187 8.29 56.43 3.45
C VAL A 187 8.30 54.92 3.72
N ILE A 188 7.65 54.13 2.86
CA ILE A 188 7.66 52.66 2.95
C ILE A 188 9.03 52.16 2.43
N PRO A 189 9.86 51.49 3.26
CA PRO A 189 11.17 51.01 2.83
C PRO A 189 11.09 50.08 1.62
N ALA A 190 12.08 50.19 0.72
CA ALA A 190 12.17 49.36 -0.48
C ALA A 190 12.30 47.87 -0.09
N GLY A 191 11.21 47.12 -0.31
CA GLY A 191 11.05 45.73 0.10
C GLY A 191 9.71 45.49 0.83
N GLU A 192 9.27 46.44 1.65
CA GLU A 192 8.13 46.25 2.58
C GLU A 192 6.74 46.27 1.91
N ALA A 193 6.67 46.45 0.58
CA ALA A 193 5.44 46.45 -0.21
C ALA A 193 5.19 45.14 -0.98
N PHE A 194 6.21 44.28 -1.15
CA PHE A 194 6.04 43.00 -1.82
C PHE A 194 5.28 42.00 -0.94
N GLY A 195 4.36 41.23 -1.54
CA GLY A 195 3.59 40.19 -0.84
C GLY A 195 2.40 40.67 0.01
N LYS A 196 2.21 41.98 0.22
CA LYS A 196 1.08 42.53 0.98
C LYS A 196 -0.20 42.60 0.13
N TRP A 197 -0.78 41.45 -0.16
CA TRP A 197 -2.05 41.33 -0.88
C TRP A 197 -3.25 41.73 -0.01
N ARG A 198 -4.15 42.56 -0.56
CA ARG A 198 -5.49 42.74 0.02
C ARG A 198 -6.36 41.57 -0.42
N GLY A 199 -6.56 40.59 0.45
CA GLY A 199 -7.52 39.51 0.24
C GLY A 199 -8.97 39.99 0.18
N LEU A 200 -9.89 39.06 -0.09
CA LEU A 200 -11.32 39.27 0.15
C LEU A 200 -11.55 39.58 1.64
N LYS A 201 -12.66 40.25 1.95
CA LYS A 201 -13.11 40.35 3.33
C LYS A 201 -13.78 39.03 3.71
N ASP A 202 -13.45 38.49 4.88
CA ASP A 202 -14.05 37.28 5.48
C ASP A 202 -15.55 37.47 5.89
N ASP A 203 -16.16 38.57 5.48
CA ASP A 203 -17.56 38.94 5.72
C ASP A 203 -18.52 38.29 4.69
N GLU A 204 -18.31 37.03 4.27
CA GLU A 204 -19.38 36.24 3.62
C GLU A 204 -20.45 35.89 4.65
N LYS A 205 -21.25 36.90 4.99
CA LYS A 205 -22.38 36.79 5.89
C LYS A 205 -23.47 35.98 5.21
N ASP A 206 -23.77 34.83 5.81
CA ASP A 206 -24.89 34.00 5.43
C ASP A 206 -26.19 34.81 5.34
N HIS A 207 -27.01 34.49 4.36
CA HIS A 207 -28.18 35.27 3.97
C HIS A 207 -29.42 34.37 3.86
N GLU A 208 -30.58 34.96 4.15
CA GLU A 208 -31.86 34.26 4.03
C GLU A 208 -32.24 34.08 2.56
N ILE A 209 -32.40 32.83 2.13
CA ILE A 209 -32.97 32.43 0.85
C ILE A 209 -34.39 31.91 1.02
N VAL A 210 -35.19 32.06 -0.03
CA VAL A 210 -36.51 31.45 -0.14
C VAL A 210 -36.39 29.94 -0.36
N TRP A 211 -37.16 29.15 0.39
CA TRP A 211 -37.22 27.69 0.28
C TRP A 211 -38.68 27.18 0.13
N PRO A 212 -38.97 26.22 -0.77
CA PRO A 212 -38.09 25.68 -1.81
C PRO A 212 -37.59 26.75 -2.81
N PRO A 213 -36.50 26.49 -3.54
CA PRO A 213 -35.94 27.46 -4.49
C PRO A 213 -36.97 27.83 -5.57
N MET A 214 -37.10 29.13 -5.83
CA MET A 214 -38.16 29.67 -6.69
C MET A 214 -37.67 30.83 -7.54
N VAL A 215 -38.04 30.82 -8.83
CA VAL A 215 -37.76 31.90 -9.79
C VAL A 215 -39.08 32.51 -10.24
N ILE A 216 -39.18 33.83 -10.14
CA ILE A 216 -40.32 34.60 -10.62
C ILE A 216 -40.14 34.86 -12.11
N ILE A 217 -41.25 34.78 -12.86
CA ILE A 217 -41.32 35.11 -14.28
C ILE A 217 -42.41 36.18 -14.48
N MET A 218 -42.00 37.38 -14.90
CA MET A 218 -42.86 38.55 -15.11
C MET A 218 -43.25 38.72 -16.59
N ASN A 219 -44.20 39.64 -16.85
CA ASN A 219 -44.85 39.86 -18.15
C ASN A 219 -45.60 38.61 -18.67
N THR A 220 -46.27 37.85 -17.80
CA THR A 220 -46.96 36.60 -18.17
C THR A 220 -48.48 36.75 -18.40
N ARG A 221 -49.02 37.97 -18.57
CA ARG A 221 -50.40 38.19 -19.06
C ARG A 221 -50.44 37.93 -20.57
N LEU A 222 -51.60 37.54 -21.10
CA LEU A 222 -51.83 37.38 -22.54
C LEU A 222 -52.83 38.42 -23.06
N GLN A 223 -54.12 38.13 -22.97
CA GLN A 223 -55.26 38.97 -23.37
C GLN A 223 -56.28 39.06 -22.23
N GLN A 224 -57.35 39.85 -22.40
CA GLN A 224 -58.52 39.78 -21.52
C GLN A 224 -59.56 38.78 -22.07
N ASP A 225 -60.41 38.24 -21.19
CA ASP A 225 -61.58 37.44 -21.55
C ASP A 225 -62.82 38.34 -21.78
N ASP A 226 -63.94 37.72 -22.16
CA ASP A 226 -65.23 38.42 -22.37
C ASP A 226 -65.83 39.05 -21.08
N ASN A 227 -65.14 38.92 -19.94
CA ASN A 227 -65.50 39.48 -18.64
C ASN A 227 -64.47 40.54 -18.15
N ASP A 228 -63.67 41.10 -19.07
CA ASP A 228 -62.56 42.03 -18.83
C ASP A 228 -61.42 41.48 -17.91
N LYS A 229 -61.35 40.18 -17.65
CA LYS A 229 -60.32 39.57 -16.79
C LYS A 229 -59.12 39.14 -17.59
N TRP A 230 -57.93 39.42 -17.07
CA TRP A 230 -56.69 39.00 -17.69
C TRP A 230 -56.53 37.48 -17.67
N ILE A 231 -56.32 36.90 -18.85
CA ILE A 231 -55.76 35.57 -19.06
C ILE A 231 -54.23 35.69 -19.00
N GLY A 232 -53.55 34.60 -18.65
CA GLY A 232 -52.09 34.49 -18.65
C GLY A 232 -51.60 33.18 -19.22
N MET A 233 -50.28 33.07 -19.32
CA MET A 233 -49.57 31.83 -19.66
C MET A 233 -50.00 30.69 -18.73
N GLY A 234 -50.15 29.47 -19.28
CA GLY A 234 -50.56 28.29 -18.53
C GLY A 234 -49.44 27.64 -17.71
N ASN A 235 -49.81 26.82 -16.72
CA ASN A 235 -48.82 26.11 -15.88
C ASN A 235 -47.91 25.20 -16.72
N GLN A 236 -48.50 24.45 -17.66
CA GLN A 236 -47.74 23.53 -18.52
C GLN A 236 -46.92 24.29 -19.57
N GLU A 237 -47.51 25.30 -20.20
CA GLU A 237 -46.83 26.21 -21.15
C GLU A 237 -45.56 26.82 -20.56
N LEU A 238 -45.62 27.29 -19.30
CA LEU A 238 -44.46 27.83 -18.58
C LEU A 238 -43.40 26.74 -18.28
N LEU A 239 -43.82 25.54 -17.89
CA LEU A 239 -42.90 24.42 -17.63
C LEU A 239 -42.22 23.92 -18.91
N ASP A 240 -42.95 23.85 -20.03
CA ASP A 240 -42.43 23.42 -21.32
C ASP A 240 -41.42 24.44 -21.86
N TYR A 241 -41.71 25.74 -21.73
CA TYR A 241 -40.82 26.84 -22.12
C TYR A 241 -39.49 26.84 -21.34
N PHE A 242 -39.54 26.56 -20.02
CA PHE A 242 -38.36 26.50 -19.15
C PHE A 242 -37.88 25.06 -18.84
N SER A 243 -38.23 24.10 -19.68
CA SER A 243 -37.98 22.66 -19.49
C SER A 243 -36.50 22.30 -19.32
N SER A 244 -35.58 23.10 -19.87
CA SER A 244 -34.12 22.96 -19.74
C SER A 244 -33.55 23.25 -18.33
N TYR A 245 -34.39 23.74 -17.40
CA TYR A 245 -34.01 24.09 -16.03
C TYR A 245 -34.60 23.15 -14.96
N ALA A 246 -35.27 22.06 -15.37
CA ALA A 246 -35.81 21.04 -14.46
C ALA A 246 -36.74 21.58 -13.32
N ALA A 247 -37.45 22.68 -13.59
CA ALA A 247 -38.47 23.19 -12.67
C ALA A 247 -39.59 22.16 -12.48
N VAL A 248 -40.01 21.97 -11.22
CA VAL A 248 -40.92 20.86 -10.84
C VAL A 248 -42.39 21.28 -10.93
N LYS A 249 -42.71 22.56 -10.68
CA LYS A 249 -44.09 23.08 -10.67
C LYS A 249 -44.12 24.54 -11.11
N ALA A 250 -45.06 24.89 -12.00
CA ALA A 250 -45.46 26.27 -12.23
C ALA A 250 -46.57 26.72 -11.27
N ARG A 251 -46.64 28.03 -11.02
CA ARG A 251 -47.73 28.73 -10.33
C ARG A 251 -47.91 30.13 -10.93
N HIS A 252 -49.08 30.72 -10.71
CA HIS A 252 -49.43 32.06 -11.22
C HIS A 252 -50.16 32.87 -10.14
N SER A 253 -49.92 34.18 -10.09
CA SER A 253 -50.63 35.08 -9.18
C SER A 253 -51.92 35.59 -9.84
N TYR A 254 -53.04 35.43 -9.15
CA TYR A 254 -54.36 35.91 -9.58
C TYR A 254 -54.88 36.97 -8.61
N GLY A 255 -55.81 37.80 -9.08
CA GLY A 255 -56.52 38.81 -8.29
C GLY A 255 -57.90 39.09 -8.87
N PRO A 256 -58.60 40.16 -8.41
CA PRO A 256 -59.98 40.45 -8.84
C PRO A 256 -60.14 40.62 -10.36
N GLN A 257 -59.11 41.13 -11.05
CA GLN A 257 -59.07 41.32 -12.50
C GLN A 257 -58.44 40.12 -13.25
N GLY A 258 -58.41 38.92 -12.66
CA GLY A 258 -57.79 37.74 -13.26
C GLY A 258 -56.27 37.67 -13.02
N HIS A 259 -55.54 37.21 -14.03
CA HIS A 259 -54.11 36.91 -13.99
C HIS A 259 -53.24 38.18 -13.86
N ARG A 260 -52.38 38.24 -12.84
CA ARG A 260 -51.65 39.47 -12.49
C ARG A 260 -50.40 39.73 -13.33
N GLY A 261 -49.96 38.77 -14.15
CA GLY A 261 -48.77 38.91 -15.01
C GLY A 261 -47.45 38.52 -14.35
N MET A 262 -47.56 37.76 -13.26
CA MET A 262 -46.46 37.24 -12.47
C MET A 262 -46.69 35.74 -12.26
N SER A 263 -45.75 34.95 -12.75
CA SER A 263 -45.68 33.50 -12.60
C SER A 263 -44.50 33.12 -11.70
N LEU A 264 -44.48 31.87 -11.25
CA LEU A 264 -43.44 31.27 -10.42
C LEU A 264 -43.09 29.89 -10.94
N LEU A 265 -41.80 29.61 -11.06
CA LEU A 265 -41.24 28.28 -11.22
C LEU A 265 -40.70 27.81 -9.86
N VAL A 266 -41.20 26.67 -9.39
CA VAL A 266 -40.78 26.03 -8.14
C VAL A 266 -39.88 24.85 -8.48
N PHE A 267 -38.67 24.87 -7.96
CA PHE A 267 -37.64 23.86 -8.21
C PHE A 267 -37.69 22.76 -7.14
N GLU A 268 -36.82 21.76 -7.27
CA GLU A 268 -36.66 20.74 -6.23
C GLU A 268 -36.13 21.38 -4.94
N SER A 269 -36.63 20.92 -3.78
CA SER A 269 -36.14 21.36 -2.47
C SER A 269 -34.82 20.67 -2.08
N THR A 270 -33.79 20.85 -2.90
CA THR A 270 -32.42 20.33 -2.73
C THR A 270 -31.41 21.41 -3.13
N ALA A 271 -30.16 21.30 -2.67
CA ALA A 271 -29.08 22.15 -3.15
C ALA A 271 -28.91 22.11 -4.69
N ARG A 272 -29.23 20.98 -5.34
CA ARG A 272 -29.26 20.89 -6.82
C ARG A 272 -30.39 21.75 -7.41
N GLY A 273 -31.60 21.66 -6.88
CA GLY A 273 -32.73 22.48 -7.33
C GLY A 273 -32.46 23.98 -7.15
N TYR A 274 -31.72 24.36 -6.11
CA TYR A 274 -31.24 25.74 -5.95
C TYR A 274 -30.28 26.15 -7.06
N LEU A 275 -29.30 25.31 -7.42
CA LEU A 275 -28.34 25.64 -8.48
C LEU A 275 -28.99 25.80 -9.86
N GLU A 276 -30.00 24.99 -10.21
CA GLU A 276 -30.73 25.18 -11.48
C GLU A 276 -31.63 26.44 -11.45
N ALA A 277 -32.18 26.81 -10.28
CA ALA A 277 -32.91 28.07 -10.09
C ALA A 277 -31.99 29.29 -10.23
N GLU A 278 -30.82 29.25 -9.59
CA GLU A 278 -29.80 30.28 -9.67
C GLU A 278 -29.25 30.43 -11.10
N ARG A 279 -29.04 29.31 -11.80
CA ARG A 279 -28.66 29.26 -13.22
C ARG A 279 -29.72 29.90 -14.14
N LEU A 280 -31.01 29.73 -13.86
CA LEU A 280 -32.07 30.43 -14.59
C LEU A 280 -32.05 31.93 -14.31
N HIS A 281 -31.92 32.33 -13.04
CA HIS A 281 -31.80 33.74 -12.64
C HIS A 281 -30.60 34.43 -13.31
N LYS A 282 -29.43 33.78 -13.32
CA LYS A 282 -28.21 34.29 -13.98
C LYS A 282 -28.42 34.45 -15.49
N HIS A 283 -29.09 33.50 -16.15
CA HIS A 283 -29.38 33.61 -17.58
C HIS A 283 -30.29 34.81 -17.93
N PHE A 284 -31.26 35.15 -17.08
CA PHE A 284 -32.05 36.39 -17.24
C PHE A 284 -31.19 37.66 -17.06
N ALA A 285 -30.27 37.68 -16.09
CA ALA A 285 -29.33 38.79 -15.91
C ALA A 285 -28.37 38.95 -17.09
N GLU A 286 -27.83 37.84 -17.62
CA GLU A 286 -26.99 37.81 -18.83
C GLU A 286 -27.74 38.32 -20.07
N GLN A 287 -29.05 38.09 -20.16
CA GLN A 287 -29.92 38.63 -21.21
C GLN A 287 -30.39 40.09 -20.95
N GLY A 288 -30.08 40.69 -19.80
CA GLY A 288 -30.57 42.02 -19.42
C GLY A 288 -32.09 42.07 -19.21
N THR A 289 -32.69 40.97 -18.78
CA THR A 289 -34.14 40.77 -18.59
C THR A 289 -34.47 40.26 -17.19
N ASP A 290 -33.80 40.85 -16.20
CA ASP A 290 -33.84 40.52 -14.79
C ASP A 290 -34.81 41.41 -13.99
N ARG A 291 -34.62 41.46 -12.66
CA ARG A 291 -35.34 42.34 -11.74
C ARG A 291 -35.11 43.83 -12.08
N GLU A 292 -33.86 44.27 -12.24
CA GLU A 292 -33.56 45.69 -12.46
C GLU A 292 -34.14 46.18 -13.79
N ALA A 293 -34.04 45.36 -14.84
CA ALA A 293 -34.63 45.64 -16.14
C ALA A 293 -36.16 45.68 -16.08
N TRP A 294 -36.81 44.79 -15.30
CA TRP A 294 -38.26 44.83 -15.09
C TRP A 294 -38.72 46.04 -14.25
N GLU A 295 -37.92 46.51 -13.29
CA GLU A 295 -38.27 47.66 -12.45
C GLU A 295 -38.05 49.00 -13.17
N HIS A 296 -36.99 49.12 -13.98
CA HIS A 296 -36.54 50.41 -14.52
C HIS A 296 -36.63 50.56 -16.04
N ARG A 297 -36.73 49.46 -16.83
CA ARG A 297 -36.62 49.48 -18.30
C ARG A 297 -37.54 48.45 -18.99
N GLN A 298 -38.83 48.47 -18.65
CA GLN A 298 -39.83 47.54 -19.18
C GLN A 298 -40.00 47.64 -20.71
N VAL A 299 -39.54 46.63 -21.43
CA VAL A 299 -39.82 46.37 -22.85
C VAL A 299 -40.80 45.20 -22.90
N LEU A 300 -42.09 45.49 -23.06
CA LEU A 300 -43.12 44.44 -23.01
C LEU A 300 -43.10 43.52 -24.25
N PHE A 301 -42.71 44.05 -25.41
CA PHE A 301 -42.66 43.33 -26.68
C PHE A 301 -41.51 43.87 -27.56
N TYR A 302 -40.93 42.99 -28.38
CA TYR A 302 -39.99 43.36 -29.44
C TYR A 302 -40.71 43.62 -30.79
N PRO A 303 -40.04 44.30 -31.75
CA PRO A 303 -40.53 44.39 -33.12
C PRO A 303 -40.83 43.00 -33.70
N GLY A 304 -42.06 42.83 -34.21
CA GLY A 304 -42.60 41.51 -34.59
C GLY A 304 -43.61 40.92 -33.59
N GLY A 305 -43.81 41.54 -32.43
CA GLY A 305 -44.86 41.17 -31.47
C GLY A 305 -44.49 40.04 -30.51
N THR A 306 -43.25 39.54 -30.55
CA THR A 306 -42.73 38.61 -29.55
C THR A 306 -42.66 39.30 -28.18
N ARG A 307 -43.22 38.65 -27.15
CA ARG A 307 -43.27 39.17 -25.79
C ARG A 307 -41.98 38.85 -25.05
N GLN A 308 -41.37 39.83 -24.37
CA GLN A 308 -40.21 39.56 -23.52
C GLN A 308 -40.66 39.13 -22.12
N LEU A 309 -40.24 37.93 -21.70
CA LEU A 309 -40.35 37.50 -20.31
C LEU A 309 -39.18 38.05 -19.50
N TYR A 310 -39.41 38.41 -18.25
CA TYR A 310 -38.37 38.81 -17.31
C TYR A 310 -38.32 37.81 -16.17
N GLY A 311 -37.17 37.58 -15.55
CA GLY A 311 -37.11 36.62 -14.45
C GLY A 311 -35.93 36.77 -13.49
N TYR A 312 -36.17 36.38 -12.24
CA TYR A 312 -35.23 36.58 -11.15
C TYR A 312 -35.53 35.64 -9.96
N MET A 313 -34.52 35.41 -9.12
CA MET A 313 -34.68 34.62 -7.90
C MET A 313 -35.66 35.31 -6.94
N ALA A 314 -36.63 34.55 -6.42
CA ALA A 314 -37.69 35.09 -5.58
C ALA A 314 -37.15 35.48 -4.19
N ASN A 315 -37.42 36.73 -3.78
CA ASN A 315 -37.23 37.17 -2.40
C ASN A 315 -38.57 37.11 -1.65
N LYS A 316 -38.50 37.27 -0.32
CA LYS A 316 -39.65 37.26 0.59
C LYS A 316 -40.73 38.26 0.18
N GLU A 317 -40.31 39.48 -0.16
CA GLU A 317 -41.16 40.60 -0.53
C GLU A 317 -41.95 40.28 -1.79
N ASP A 318 -41.31 39.67 -2.80
CA ASP A 318 -41.97 39.28 -4.03
C ASP A 318 -43.02 38.18 -3.79
N LEU A 319 -42.75 37.24 -2.88
CA LEU A 319 -43.68 36.17 -2.55
C LEU A 319 -44.87 36.65 -1.71
N ASP A 320 -44.73 37.71 -0.91
CA ASP A 320 -45.88 38.35 -0.28
C ASP A 320 -46.68 39.20 -1.29
N ILE A 321 -46.03 39.86 -2.26
CA ILE A 321 -46.73 40.49 -3.40
C ILE A 321 -47.46 39.42 -4.23
N PHE A 322 -46.85 38.26 -4.50
CA PHE A 322 -47.47 37.13 -5.19
C PHE A 322 -48.72 36.62 -4.46
N ASN A 323 -48.66 36.57 -3.14
CA ASN A 323 -49.73 36.08 -2.27
C ASN A 323 -50.80 37.10 -1.89
N GLN A 324 -50.68 38.37 -2.30
CA GLN A 324 -51.54 39.49 -1.87
C GLN A 324 -53.06 39.25 -1.97
N HIS A 325 -53.51 38.41 -2.90
CA HIS A 325 -54.93 38.04 -3.06
C HIS A 325 -55.21 36.54 -2.85
N SER A 326 -54.20 35.75 -2.43
CA SER A 326 -54.29 34.31 -2.24
C SER A 326 -54.70 33.96 -0.81
N GLN A 327 -55.93 33.46 -0.64
CA GLN A 327 -56.53 33.18 0.67
C GLN A 327 -56.49 31.70 1.05
N GLY A 328 -56.21 31.41 2.32
CA GLY A 328 -56.21 30.07 2.91
C GLY A 328 -55.37 29.06 2.12
N LYS A 329 -56.02 28.01 1.59
CA LYS A 329 -55.37 26.92 0.86
C LYS A 329 -54.73 27.32 -0.48
N SER A 330 -55.03 28.52 -1.01
CA SER A 330 -54.41 29.03 -2.23
C SER A 330 -53.13 29.84 -1.99
N LYS A 331 -52.83 30.24 -0.73
CA LYS A 331 -51.56 30.93 -0.41
C LYS A 331 -50.39 29.98 -0.67
N LEU A 332 -49.41 30.43 -1.45
CA LEU A 332 -48.16 29.74 -1.66
C LEU A 332 -47.39 29.68 -0.35
N LYS A 333 -46.99 28.47 0.05
CA LYS A 333 -46.14 28.24 1.22
C LYS A 333 -44.68 28.31 0.82
N PHE A 334 -43.90 29.05 1.61
CA PHE A 334 -42.45 29.15 1.53
C PHE A 334 -41.90 29.36 2.95
N GLU A 335 -40.62 29.09 3.12
CA GLU A 335 -39.85 29.36 4.34
C GLU A 335 -38.65 30.23 3.97
N MET A 336 -38.18 31.07 4.89
CA MET A 336 -36.84 31.65 4.78
C MET A 336 -35.85 30.69 5.46
N ARG A 337 -34.72 30.43 4.80
CA ARG A 337 -33.68 29.49 5.27
C ARG A 337 -32.29 30.05 5.01
N SER A 338 -31.30 29.56 5.74
CA SER A 338 -29.89 29.88 5.52
C SER A 338 -29.40 29.31 4.18
N TYR A 339 -28.71 30.13 3.38
CA TYR A 339 -28.02 29.67 2.17
C TYR A 339 -26.89 28.68 2.53
N GLN A 340 -26.13 29.00 3.58
CA GLN A 340 -25.05 28.16 4.08
C GLN A 340 -25.55 26.78 4.55
N GLU A 341 -26.68 26.73 5.25
CA GLU A 341 -27.34 25.49 5.70
C GLU A 341 -27.86 24.67 4.52
N MET A 342 -28.69 25.28 3.66
CA MET A 342 -29.48 24.54 2.68
C MET A 342 -28.76 24.23 1.37
N VAL A 343 -27.69 24.97 1.05
CA VAL A 343 -26.95 24.81 -0.21
C VAL A 343 -25.51 24.39 0.07
N VAL A 344 -24.73 25.23 0.77
CA VAL A 344 -23.27 25.02 0.90
C VAL A 344 -22.96 23.79 1.76
N ASN A 345 -23.60 23.64 2.92
CA ASN A 345 -23.40 22.49 3.79
C ASN A 345 -23.88 21.18 3.15
N GLN A 346 -24.98 21.20 2.38
CA GLN A 346 -25.44 20.02 1.63
C GLN A 346 -24.44 19.62 0.53
N ILE A 347 -23.92 20.58 -0.25
CA ILE A 347 -22.89 20.34 -1.28
C ILE A 347 -21.62 19.79 -0.64
N ARG A 348 -21.20 20.35 0.50
CA ARG A 348 -20.05 19.87 1.27
C ARG A 348 -20.23 18.43 1.73
N GLN A 349 -21.35 18.10 2.38
CA GLN A 349 -21.68 16.74 2.82
C GLN A 349 -21.70 15.74 1.65
N MET A 350 -22.28 16.11 0.51
CA MET A 350 -22.23 15.28 -0.70
C MET A 350 -20.79 15.10 -1.22
N SER A 351 -19.94 16.12 -1.13
CA SER A 351 -18.52 16.01 -1.52
C SER A 351 -17.72 15.10 -0.59
N GLU A 352 -18.02 15.11 0.71
CA GLU A 352 -17.38 14.29 1.74
C GLU A 352 -17.84 12.83 1.59
N ALA A 353 -19.15 12.57 1.46
CA ALA A 353 -19.69 11.24 1.17
C ALA A 353 -19.18 10.64 -0.16
N ASN A 354 -18.96 11.46 -1.19
CA ASN A 354 -18.36 11.00 -2.45
C ASN A 354 -16.89 10.56 -2.29
N ARG A 355 -16.12 11.18 -1.38
CA ARG A 355 -14.75 10.73 -1.03
C ARG A 355 -14.79 9.37 -0.33
N GLU A 356 -15.70 9.20 0.63
CA GLU A 356 -15.92 7.91 1.31
C GLU A 356 -16.33 6.81 0.34
N LEU A 357 -17.24 7.10 -0.60
CA LEU A 357 -17.67 6.15 -1.63
C LEU A 357 -16.49 5.65 -2.50
N ILE A 358 -15.55 6.54 -2.84
CA ILE A 358 -14.32 6.17 -3.57
C ILE A 358 -13.44 5.26 -2.70
N PHE A 359 -13.26 5.57 -1.42
CA PHE A 359 -12.50 4.73 -0.48
C PHE A 359 -13.11 3.32 -0.35
N TYR A 360 -14.43 3.21 -0.14
CA TYR A 360 -15.11 1.91 -0.04
C TYR A 360 -15.04 1.13 -1.36
N LYS A 361 -15.19 1.78 -2.51
CA LYS A 361 -15.03 1.16 -3.84
C LYS A 361 -13.64 0.57 -4.03
N ASN A 362 -12.59 1.30 -3.63
CA ASN A 362 -11.21 0.83 -3.71
C ASN A 362 -10.95 -0.34 -2.75
N LYS A 363 -11.44 -0.25 -1.51
CA LYS A 363 -11.35 -1.33 -0.51
C LYS A 363 -12.04 -2.62 -0.99
N PHE A 364 -13.23 -2.50 -1.57
CA PHE A 364 -13.97 -3.63 -2.16
C PHE A 364 -13.21 -4.24 -3.35
N ALA A 365 -12.63 -3.43 -4.23
CA ALA A 365 -11.82 -3.92 -5.35
C ALA A 365 -10.58 -4.71 -4.89
N ILE A 366 -9.93 -4.30 -3.79
CA ILE A 366 -8.83 -5.05 -3.18
C ILE A 366 -9.34 -6.38 -2.60
N GLN A 367 -10.43 -6.38 -1.84
CA GLN A 367 -11.02 -7.60 -1.27
C GLN A 367 -11.47 -8.60 -2.34
N GLN A 368 -12.03 -8.12 -3.45
CA GLN A 368 -12.44 -8.98 -4.57
C GLN A 368 -11.23 -9.64 -5.26
N ARG A 369 -10.12 -8.91 -5.47
CA ARG A 369 -8.87 -9.49 -6.01
C ARG A 369 -8.28 -10.55 -5.08
N LEU A 370 -8.23 -10.25 -3.77
CA LEU A 370 -7.75 -11.21 -2.75
C LEU A 370 -8.62 -12.47 -2.72
N LYS A 371 -9.95 -12.32 -2.84
CA LYS A 371 -10.87 -13.45 -2.95
C LYS A 371 -10.57 -14.32 -4.18
N THR A 372 -10.47 -13.73 -5.36
CA THR A 372 -10.21 -14.50 -6.60
C THR A 372 -8.86 -15.23 -6.55
N ALA A 373 -7.79 -14.58 -6.07
CA ALA A 373 -6.48 -15.24 -5.90
C ALA A 373 -6.53 -16.38 -4.85
N LEU A 374 -7.35 -16.26 -3.81
CA LEU A 374 -7.58 -17.33 -2.84
C LEU A 374 -8.36 -18.51 -3.47
N GLU A 375 -9.37 -18.23 -4.28
CA GLU A 375 -10.15 -19.25 -5.00
C GLU A 375 -9.28 -20.00 -6.03
N GLU A 376 -8.43 -19.29 -6.77
CA GLU A 376 -7.45 -19.87 -7.71
C GLU A 376 -6.41 -20.74 -7.00
N SER A 377 -5.76 -20.23 -5.94
CA SER A 377 -4.76 -20.99 -5.19
C SER A 377 -5.35 -22.21 -4.47
N PHE A 378 -6.57 -22.11 -3.94
CA PHE A 378 -7.31 -23.25 -3.39
C PHE A 378 -7.63 -24.32 -4.45
N GLY A 379 -7.97 -23.89 -5.67
CA GLY A 379 -8.12 -24.79 -6.82
C GLY A 379 -6.84 -25.57 -7.14
N VAL A 380 -5.69 -24.88 -7.23
CA VAL A 380 -4.38 -25.51 -7.49
C VAL A 380 -3.99 -26.50 -6.39
N VAL A 381 -4.17 -26.13 -5.12
CA VAL A 381 -3.87 -27.03 -3.98
C VAL A 381 -4.78 -28.25 -3.98
N SER A 382 -6.07 -28.07 -4.26
CA SER A 382 -7.05 -29.16 -4.34
C SER A 382 -6.75 -30.13 -5.48
N GLU A 383 -6.33 -29.62 -6.65
CA GLU A 383 -5.98 -30.48 -7.78
C GLU A 383 -4.68 -31.25 -7.54
N LYS A 384 -3.68 -30.62 -6.89
CA LYS A 384 -2.44 -31.29 -6.46
C LYS A 384 -2.72 -32.39 -5.44
N LEU A 385 -3.55 -32.12 -4.43
CA LEU A 385 -3.97 -33.13 -3.44
C LEU A 385 -4.63 -34.34 -4.12
N ARG A 386 -5.54 -34.10 -5.07
CA ARG A 386 -6.21 -35.16 -5.84
C ARG A 386 -5.23 -36.02 -6.64
N LYS A 387 -4.21 -35.42 -7.27
CA LYS A 387 -3.14 -36.14 -7.99
C LYS A 387 -2.34 -37.01 -7.01
N THR A 388 -1.84 -36.44 -5.92
CA THR A 388 -1.06 -37.15 -4.91
C THR A 388 -1.83 -38.27 -4.20
N MET A 389 -3.15 -38.14 -4.03
CA MET A 389 -3.98 -39.23 -3.51
C MET A 389 -4.05 -40.43 -4.46
N GLU A 390 -4.25 -40.21 -5.77
CA GLU A 390 -4.31 -41.30 -6.75
C GLU A 390 -2.91 -41.89 -7.02
N GLU A 391 -1.85 -41.08 -7.01
CA GLU A 391 -0.45 -41.54 -7.02
C GLU A 391 -0.16 -42.49 -5.84
N ASN A 392 -0.54 -42.11 -4.62
CA ASN A 392 -0.42 -42.96 -3.44
C ASN A 392 -1.23 -44.27 -3.56
N ARG A 393 -2.41 -44.22 -4.17
CA ARG A 393 -3.24 -45.40 -4.43
C ARG A 393 -2.57 -46.36 -5.42
N ILE A 394 -2.04 -45.84 -6.52
CA ILE A 394 -1.31 -46.61 -7.54
C ILE A 394 -0.05 -47.24 -6.93
N VAL A 395 0.72 -46.50 -6.12
CA VAL A 395 1.89 -47.04 -5.40
C VAL A 395 1.47 -48.18 -4.48
N ARG A 396 0.47 -48.00 -3.61
CA ARG A 396 -0.02 -49.07 -2.71
C ARG A 396 -0.49 -50.32 -3.47
N GLN A 397 -1.17 -50.14 -4.61
CA GLN A 397 -1.59 -51.26 -5.46
C GLN A 397 -0.39 -51.98 -6.11
N ARG A 398 0.60 -51.24 -6.60
CA ARG A 398 1.84 -51.81 -7.17
C ARG A 398 2.64 -52.57 -6.11
N THR A 399 2.87 -51.98 -4.93
CA THR A 399 3.59 -52.64 -3.83
C THR A 399 2.89 -53.93 -3.40
N LYS A 400 1.54 -53.94 -3.30
CA LYS A 400 0.82 -55.19 -3.01
C LYS A 400 0.99 -56.24 -4.11
N MET A 401 0.91 -55.83 -5.38
CA MET A 401 1.09 -56.75 -6.52
C MET A 401 2.49 -57.36 -6.53
N GLN A 402 3.53 -56.56 -6.30
CA GLN A 402 4.91 -57.05 -6.20
C GLN A 402 5.11 -57.98 -5.01
N HIS A 403 4.51 -57.69 -3.84
CA HIS A 403 4.60 -58.57 -2.68
C HIS A 403 3.93 -59.94 -2.93
N GLU A 404 2.76 -59.97 -3.58
CA GLU A 404 2.10 -61.23 -3.93
C GLU A 404 2.91 -62.01 -4.99
N GLN A 405 3.49 -61.32 -6.00
CA GLN A 405 4.36 -61.94 -7.01
C GLN A 405 5.63 -62.54 -6.40
N ASN A 406 6.32 -61.81 -5.52
CA ASN A 406 7.49 -62.33 -4.81
C ASN A 406 7.11 -63.53 -3.92
N LYS A 407 5.94 -63.50 -3.29
CA LYS A 407 5.43 -64.62 -2.48
C LYS A 407 5.10 -65.83 -3.34
N GLU A 408 4.44 -65.67 -4.49
CA GLU A 408 4.21 -66.75 -5.45
C GLU A 408 5.53 -67.39 -5.92
N GLU A 409 6.57 -66.58 -6.19
CA GLU A 409 7.90 -67.07 -6.55
C GLU A 409 8.55 -67.87 -5.40
N MET A 410 8.48 -67.38 -4.16
CA MET A 410 8.97 -68.10 -2.97
C MET A 410 8.20 -69.41 -2.73
N ASP A 411 6.87 -69.40 -2.88
CA ASP A 411 6.03 -70.59 -2.76
C ASP A 411 6.40 -71.65 -3.83
N PHE A 412 6.73 -71.23 -5.06
CA PHE A 412 7.24 -72.12 -6.11
C PHE A 412 8.64 -72.69 -5.81
N GLN A 413 9.57 -71.86 -5.31
CA GLN A 413 10.90 -72.32 -4.92
C GLN A 413 10.83 -73.33 -3.76
N GLU A 414 10.00 -73.07 -2.75
CA GLU A 414 9.81 -73.97 -1.61
C GLU A 414 9.19 -75.32 -2.04
N GLN A 415 8.20 -75.28 -2.95
CA GLN A 415 7.64 -76.50 -3.58
C GLN A 415 8.69 -77.31 -4.34
N PHE A 416 9.52 -76.66 -5.18
CA PHE A 416 10.59 -77.32 -5.92
C PHE A 416 11.57 -78.06 -4.99
N PHE A 417 12.03 -77.42 -3.91
CA PHE A 417 12.94 -78.08 -2.96
C PHE A 417 12.25 -79.18 -2.14
N LYS A 418 10.96 -79.02 -1.80
CA LYS A 418 10.15 -80.09 -1.18
C LYS A 418 10.03 -81.32 -2.08
N GLU A 419 9.82 -81.14 -3.38
CA GLU A 419 9.76 -82.23 -4.35
C GLU A 419 11.11 -82.95 -4.51
N GLN A 420 12.23 -82.21 -4.56
CA GLN A 420 13.58 -82.81 -4.57
C GLN A 420 13.84 -83.66 -3.31
N ILE A 421 13.48 -83.16 -2.12
CA ILE A 421 13.61 -83.90 -0.86
C ILE A 421 12.69 -85.13 -0.84
N LYS A 422 11.47 -85.01 -1.37
CA LYS A 422 10.52 -86.12 -1.50
C LYS A 422 11.09 -87.23 -2.40
N PHE A 423 11.67 -86.88 -3.55
CA PHE A 423 12.33 -87.84 -4.44
C PHE A 423 13.52 -88.56 -3.77
N ILE A 424 14.33 -87.84 -2.99
CA ILE A 424 15.44 -88.43 -2.20
C ILE A 424 14.90 -89.40 -1.14
N HIS A 425 13.78 -89.10 -0.50
CA HIS A 425 13.13 -90.01 0.44
C HIS A 425 12.56 -91.25 -0.25
N GLU A 426 11.81 -91.09 -1.34
CA GLU A 426 11.25 -92.21 -2.11
C GLU A 426 12.35 -93.15 -2.64
N ALA A 427 13.46 -92.59 -3.12
CA ALA A 427 14.62 -93.37 -3.56
C ALA A 427 15.35 -94.09 -2.41
N ARG A 428 15.45 -93.50 -1.22
CA ARG A 428 16.00 -94.19 -0.02
C ARG A 428 15.08 -95.33 0.41
N ASP A 429 13.79 -95.05 0.52
CA ASP A 429 12.80 -95.99 1.05
C ASP A 429 12.65 -97.20 0.10
N GLU A 430 12.81 -96.99 -1.21
CA GLU A 430 12.99 -98.06 -2.20
C GLU A 430 14.24 -98.92 -1.97
N GLU A 431 15.40 -98.34 -1.63
CA GLU A 431 16.63 -99.11 -1.37
C GLU A 431 16.56 -99.85 -0.03
N GLU A 432 15.92 -99.28 1.00
CA GLU A 432 15.61 -99.99 2.25
C GLU A 432 14.69 -101.20 1.97
N GLU A 433 13.63 -101.05 1.16
CA GLU A 433 12.76 -102.16 0.77
C GLU A 433 13.49 -103.24 -0.06
N LYS A 434 14.43 -102.85 -0.94
CA LYS A 434 15.30 -103.79 -1.68
C LYS A 434 16.25 -104.56 -0.74
N PHE A 435 16.78 -103.90 0.29
CA PHE A 435 17.62 -104.52 1.32
C PHE A 435 16.83 -105.51 2.19
N GLU A 436 15.63 -105.15 2.65
CA GLU A 436 14.75 -106.06 3.39
C GLU A 436 14.39 -107.31 2.55
N LYS A 437 14.03 -107.12 1.28
CA LYS A 437 13.77 -108.23 0.34
C LYS A 437 14.99 -109.13 0.14
N LEU A 438 16.20 -108.57 0.11
CA LEU A 438 17.44 -109.35 0.00
C LEU A 438 17.70 -110.18 1.26
N GLN A 439 17.55 -109.58 2.45
CA GLN A 439 17.69 -110.26 3.74
C GLN A 439 16.68 -111.41 3.88
N GLN A 440 15.40 -111.16 3.57
CA GLN A 440 14.36 -112.19 3.60
C GLN A 440 14.65 -113.34 2.62
N GLN A 441 15.15 -113.04 1.41
CA GLN A 441 15.60 -114.08 0.49
C GLN A 441 16.79 -114.90 0.99
N GLN A 442 17.72 -114.30 1.77
CA GLN A 442 18.83 -115.05 2.38
C GLN A 442 18.31 -116.01 3.46
N ARG A 443 17.43 -115.53 4.35
CA ARG A 443 16.74 -116.36 5.35
C ARG A 443 15.99 -117.53 4.70
N GLU A 444 15.21 -117.27 3.66
CA GLU A 444 14.53 -118.33 2.90
C GLU A 444 15.48 -119.32 2.22
N LYS A 445 16.56 -118.85 1.59
CA LYS A 445 17.54 -119.72 0.91
C LYS A 445 18.23 -120.65 1.90
N PHE A 446 18.63 -120.14 3.07
CA PHE A 446 19.24 -120.96 4.11
C PHE A 446 18.27 -122.04 4.62
N VAL A 447 17.06 -121.66 5.01
CA VAL A 447 16.02 -122.61 5.48
C VAL A 447 15.72 -123.69 4.43
N LYS A 448 15.60 -123.31 3.15
CA LYS A 448 15.34 -124.24 2.03
C LYS A 448 16.52 -125.18 1.75
N GLN A 449 17.77 -124.71 1.87
CA GLN A 449 18.96 -125.55 1.70
C GLN A 449 19.13 -126.57 2.84
N SER A 450 18.78 -126.19 4.08
CA SER A 450 18.84 -127.07 5.25
C SER A 450 17.70 -128.11 5.32
N THR A 451 16.69 -128.04 4.45
CA THR A 451 15.49 -128.92 4.46
C THR A 451 15.25 -129.80 3.21
N PRO A 452 16.11 -130.81 2.93
CA PRO A 452 15.76 -131.96 2.09
C PRO A 452 15.28 -133.18 2.92
N ASN A 453 14.36 -133.97 2.38
CA ASN A 453 13.71 -135.11 3.06
C ASN A 453 14.68 -136.27 3.40
N THR A 454 14.92 -136.54 4.69
CA THR A 454 15.57 -137.79 5.19
C THR A 454 14.97 -138.24 6.53
N SER A 455 14.79 -139.55 6.72
CA SER A 455 14.01 -140.15 7.82
C SER A 455 14.82 -140.43 9.10
N ASN A 456 15.43 -139.41 9.72
CA ASN A 456 16.27 -139.59 10.92
C ASN A 456 16.07 -138.47 11.97
N THR A 457 15.55 -138.85 13.14
CA THR A 457 15.13 -137.95 14.24
C THR A 457 16.29 -137.23 14.94
N GLU A 458 17.51 -137.77 14.90
CA GLU A 458 18.70 -137.16 15.51
C GLU A 458 19.32 -136.07 14.62
N GLU A 459 19.34 -136.30 13.30
CA GLU A 459 19.80 -135.29 12.33
C GLU A 459 18.84 -134.10 12.23
N TYR A 460 17.53 -134.36 12.26
CA TYR A 460 16.52 -133.29 12.23
C TYR A 460 16.74 -132.29 13.37
N ARG A 461 17.06 -132.76 14.58
CA ARG A 461 17.40 -131.90 15.72
C ARG A 461 18.68 -131.10 15.49
N ARG A 462 19.77 -131.72 15.00
CA ARG A 462 21.01 -130.96 14.71
C ARG A 462 20.81 -129.87 13.66
N ARG A 463 20.10 -130.16 12.57
CA ARG A 463 19.83 -129.15 11.53
C ARG A 463 18.85 -128.07 12.00
N ALA A 464 17.89 -128.41 12.87
CA ALA A 464 17.04 -127.42 13.53
C ALA A 464 17.86 -126.51 14.47
N ASP A 465 18.81 -127.06 15.23
CA ASP A 465 19.74 -126.26 16.06
C ASP A 465 20.66 -125.37 15.19
N GLU A 466 21.09 -125.82 14.02
CA GLU A 466 21.89 -125.03 13.07
C GLU A 466 21.07 -123.90 12.43
N ILE A 467 19.81 -124.16 12.03
CA ILE A 467 18.87 -123.13 11.58
C ILE A 467 18.59 -122.12 12.70
N ALA A 468 18.35 -122.58 13.94
CA ALA A 468 18.12 -121.69 15.08
C ALA A 468 19.35 -120.82 15.41
N LYS A 469 20.57 -121.36 15.28
CA LYS A 469 21.82 -120.58 15.43
C LYS A 469 21.99 -119.57 14.30
N PHE A 470 21.72 -119.94 13.05
CA PHE A 470 21.81 -119.03 11.92
C PHE A 470 20.80 -117.88 12.03
N ILE A 471 19.53 -118.19 12.36
CA ILE A 471 18.50 -117.18 12.62
C ILE A 471 18.95 -116.24 13.74
N LYS A 472 19.42 -116.78 14.88
CA LYS A 472 19.88 -115.97 16.01
C LYS A 472 21.07 -115.06 15.65
N LEU A 473 22.03 -115.54 14.85
CA LEU A 473 23.14 -114.71 14.36
C LEU A 473 22.65 -113.61 13.42
N GLN A 474 21.73 -113.91 12.49
CA GLN A 474 21.14 -112.88 11.62
C GLN A 474 20.20 -111.91 12.37
N ASP A 475 19.62 -112.30 13.50
CA ASP A 475 18.85 -111.41 14.37
C ASP A 475 19.81 -110.49 15.17
N GLU A 476 20.95 -111.02 15.64
CA GLU A 476 22.01 -110.22 16.28
C GLU A 476 22.66 -109.22 15.30
N GLU A 477 22.88 -109.61 14.03
CA GLU A 477 23.33 -108.70 12.97
C GLU A 477 22.26 -107.64 12.59
N MET A 478 20.98 -108.02 12.55
CA MET A 478 19.89 -107.10 12.23
C MET A 478 19.67 -106.07 13.34
N GLU A 479 19.71 -106.48 14.60
CA GLU A 479 19.61 -105.57 15.76
C GLU A 479 20.78 -104.56 15.76
N ALA A 480 21.99 -104.99 15.39
CA ALA A 480 23.13 -104.10 15.22
C ALA A 480 22.90 -103.08 14.09
N PHE A 481 22.40 -103.51 12.93
CA PHE A 481 22.06 -102.63 11.80
C PHE A 481 20.98 -101.61 12.17
N VAL A 482 19.90 -102.03 12.81
CA VAL A 482 18.83 -101.12 13.29
C VAL A 482 19.39 -100.12 14.31
N SER A 483 20.25 -100.57 15.23
CA SER A 483 20.93 -99.71 16.19
C SER A 483 21.83 -98.66 15.53
N GLU A 484 22.51 -98.97 14.43
CA GLU A 484 23.29 -97.98 13.67
C GLU A 484 22.43 -97.04 12.83
N ARG A 485 21.38 -97.56 12.17
CA ARG A 485 20.40 -96.75 11.44
C ARG A 485 19.73 -95.72 12.35
N ASP A 486 19.32 -96.11 13.55
CA ASP A 486 18.61 -95.22 14.47
C ASP A 486 19.54 -94.15 15.08
N LYS A 487 20.83 -94.45 15.27
CA LYS A 487 21.87 -93.44 15.57
C LYS A 487 22.02 -92.46 14.40
N LEU A 488 22.10 -92.96 13.16
CA LEU A 488 22.23 -92.13 11.95
C LEU A 488 21.02 -91.21 11.75
N ILE A 489 19.80 -91.73 11.96
CA ILE A 489 18.54 -90.97 11.95
C ILE A 489 18.55 -89.88 13.05
N THR A 490 19.05 -90.19 14.25
CA THR A 490 19.14 -89.24 15.36
C THR A 490 20.12 -88.10 15.03
N VAL A 491 21.33 -88.43 14.58
CA VAL A 491 22.33 -87.44 14.14
C VAL A 491 21.84 -86.60 12.95
N HIS A 492 21.06 -87.18 12.03
CA HIS A 492 20.43 -86.44 10.94
C HIS A 492 19.36 -85.45 11.47
N LYS A 493 18.50 -85.88 12.39
CA LYS A 493 17.49 -85.00 13.05
C LYS A 493 18.16 -83.84 13.78
N GLU A 494 19.24 -84.10 14.52
CA GLU A 494 20.04 -83.07 15.22
C GLU A 494 20.65 -82.06 14.23
N LYS A 495 21.26 -82.54 13.14
CA LYS A 495 21.81 -81.66 12.08
C LYS A 495 20.72 -80.80 11.42
N MET A 496 19.53 -81.36 11.17
CA MET A 496 18.39 -80.61 10.63
C MET A 496 17.84 -79.59 11.62
N ALA A 497 17.82 -79.90 12.93
CA ALA A 497 17.42 -78.95 13.96
C ALA A 497 18.43 -77.79 14.09
N ALA A 498 19.74 -78.08 14.13
CA ALA A 498 20.80 -77.08 14.19
C ALA A 498 20.91 -76.23 12.91
N MET A 499 20.49 -76.75 11.75
CA MET A 499 20.34 -75.98 10.52
C MET A 499 19.17 -74.99 10.63
N ARG A 500 17.97 -75.47 11.03
CA ARG A 500 16.79 -74.60 11.23
C ARG A 500 17.03 -73.52 12.28
N GLN A 501 17.74 -73.83 13.37
CA GLN A 501 18.05 -72.86 14.41
C GLN A 501 18.88 -71.68 13.87
N ARG A 502 19.82 -71.92 12.95
CA ARG A 502 20.60 -70.85 12.32
C ARG A 502 19.75 -70.02 11.36
N HIS A 503 18.90 -70.66 10.54
CA HIS A 503 17.95 -69.96 9.67
C HIS A 503 17.06 -68.98 10.47
N TRP A 504 16.46 -69.43 11.58
CA TRP A 504 15.67 -68.56 12.45
C TRP A 504 16.47 -67.43 13.11
N GLN A 505 17.79 -67.58 13.28
CA GLN A 505 18.67 -66.52 13.80
C GLN A 505 18.99 -65.50 12.70
N GLU A 506 19.28 -65.98 11.48
CA GLU A 506 19.56 -65.19 10.28
C GLU A 506 18.32 -64.35 9.87
N GLU A 507 17.11 -64.92 9.87
CA GLU A 507 15.85 -64.18 9.65
C GLU A 507 15.62 -63.08 10.71
N VAL A 508 15.88 -63.38 11.98
CA VAL A 508 15.74 -62.44 13.11
C VAL A 508 16.85 -61.38 13.14
N GLU A 509 17.90 -61.52 12.32
CA GLU A 509 18.90 -60.48 12.07
C GLU A 509 18.46 -59.57 10.91
N LEU A 510 18.04 -60.17 9.79
CA LEU A 510 17.53 -59.45 8.61
C LEU A 510 16.31 -58.55 8.90
N GLU A 511 15.33 -59.02 9.69
CA GLU A 511 14.16 -58.20 10.07
C GLU A 511 14.57 -56.98 10.90
N LYS A 512 15.63 -57.07 11.73
CA LYS A 512 16.14 -55.91 12.47
C LYS A 512 16.87 -54.93 11.57
N GLU A 513 17.66 -55.43 10.61
CA GLU A 513 18.31 -54.57 9.62
C GLU A 513 17.23 -53.79 8.84
N PHE A 514 16.19 -54.48 8.35
CA PHE A 514 15.06 -53.85 7.69
C PHE A 514 14.32 -52.82 8.56
N ASP A 515 14.01 -53.14 9.82
CA ASP A 515 13.39 -52.18 10.77
C ASP A 515 14.25 -50.93 10.97
N THR A 516 15.59 -51.06 11.00
CA THR A 516 16.49 -49.90 11.13
C THR A 516 16.58 -49.07 9.86
N GLU A 517 16.59 -49.68 8.66
CA GLU A 517 16.53 -48.95 7.39
C GLU A 517 15.17 -48.26 7.19
N LEU A 518 14.07 -48.94 7.51
CA LEU A 518 12.72 -48.40 7.44
C LEU A 518 12.53 -47.22 8.40
N SER A 519 13.04 -47.32 9.63
CA SER A 519 13.04 -46.22 10.60
C SER A 519 13.78 -45.00 10.06
N ARG A 520 14.95 -45.21 9.44
CA ARG A 520 15.77 -44.15 8.82
C ARG A 520 15.13 -43.50 7.58
N LEU A 521 14.10 -44.11 6.99
CA LEU A 521 13.28 -43.53 5.92
C LEU A 521 12.06 -42.74 6.43
N MET A 522 11.82 -42.71 7.74
CA MET A 522 10.73 -41.97 8.39
C MET A 522 11.19 -40.73 9.18
N GLU A 523 12.51 -40.49 9.25
CA GLU A 523 13.15 -39.27 9.81
C GLU A 523 13.40 -38.19 8.74
#